data_AF-A0A962MK68-F1
#
_entry.id   AF-A0A962MK68-F1
#
_cell.length_a   1.000
_cell.length_b   1.000
_cell.length_c   1.000
_cell.angle_alpha   90.00
_cell.angle_beta   90.00
_cell.angle_gamma   90.00
#
_symmetry.space_group_name_H-M   'P 1'
#
loop_
_entity.id
_entity.type
_entity.pdbx_description
1 polymer ?
#
loop_
_entity_poly.entity_id
_entity_poly.type
_entity_poly.pdbx_seq_one_letter_code
_entity_poly.pdbx_strand_id
1 'polypeptide(L)'
;FGDPHPTTITPNELATLSRWIDIGVPGGGNTELYDTQKPTLHLATADSGSVSQLRVGTVDLGSGINPGSLIVCILGTSGGCSNLAGTAEPHGVTVVNLGAALSDPDTEIYARVEDMAGNVTEVYRSVDWFLNNASGNPNTGDSKAPNITIINPGSDSVVSGVIPVEVSYSDNVGVVSVDLYVKGQHYGQST
;
A
#
# COMPACT_ATOMS: atom_id res chain seq x y z
N PHE A 1 36.47 54.65 8.93
CA PHE A 1 35.68 53.65 8.19
C PHE A 1 36.58 52.43 8.01
N GLY A 2 36.10 51.26 8.41
CA GLY A 2 36.93 50.07 8.68
C GLY A 2 37.52 49.41 7.43
N ASP A 3 38.12 48.22 7.65
CA ASP A 3 38.80 47.45 6.62
C ASP A 3 37.91 47.19 5.39
N PRO A 4 38.50 47.15 4.17
CA PRO A 4 37.76 46.81 2.96
C PRO A 4 37.06 45.46 3.11
N HIS A 5 35.73 45.46 3.01
CA HIS A 5 34.94 44.24 2.98
C HIS A 5 34.67 43.83 1.53
N PRO A 6 34.73 42.54 1.18
CA PRO A 6 34.44 42.07 -0.16
C PRO A 6 33.03 42.48 -0.60
N THR A 7 32.91 43.03 -1.80
CA THR A 7 31.61 43.42 -2.41
C THR A 7 31.03 42.36 -3.33
N THR A 8 31.74 41.25 -3.50
CA THR A 8 31.30 40.10 -4.30
C THR A 8 30.44 39.20 -3.44
N ILE A 9 29.22 38.92 -3.92
CA ILE A 9 28.30 37.96 -3.32
C ILE A 9 28.29 36.69 -4.19
N THR A 10 28.36 35.52 -3.56
CA THR A 10 28.19 34.25 -4.28
C THR A 10 26.72 34.04 -4.65
N PRO A 11 26.42 33.26 -5.72
CA PRO A 11 25.03 32.94 -6.06
C PRO A 11 24.24 32.31 -4.90
N ASN A 12 24.89 31.51 -4.05
CA ASN A 12 24.25 30.88 -2.88
C ASN A 12 23.92 31.92 -1.79
N GLU A 13 24.81 32.86 -1.50
CA GLU A 13 24.53 33.96 -0.56
C GLU A 13 23.42 34.88 -1.08
N LEU A 14 23.41 35.18 -2.38
CA LEU A 14 22.37 36.00 -3.00
C LEU A 14 21.00 35.32 -2.95
N ALA A 15 20.93 34.01 -3.18
CA ALA A 15 19.69 33.23 -3.06
C ALA A 15 19.17 33.22 -1.62
N THR A 16 20.04 33.02 -0.63
CA THR A 16 19.69 33.06 0.79
C THR A 16 19.16 34.44 1.19
N LEU A 17 19.80 35.53 0.77
CA LEU A 17 19.33 36.89 1.06
C LEU A 17 17.99 37.20 0.40
N SER A 18 17.79 36.79 -0.87
CA SER A 18 16.52 37.02 -1.58
C SER A 18 15.35 36.33 -0.88
N ARG A 19 15.53 35.11 -0.36
CA ARG A 19 14.50 34.41 0.43
C ARG A 19 14.31 34.99 1.83
N TRP A 20 15.36 35.43 2.51
CA TRP A 20 15.21 36.19 3.76
C TRP A 20 14.29 37.40 3.57
N ILE A 21 14.43 38.09 2.43
CA ILE A 21 13.59 39.23 2.06
C ILE A 21 12.15 38.79 1.79
N ASP A 22 11.93 37.70 1.04
CA ASP A 22 10.58 37.29 0.62
C ASP A 22 9.77 36.55 1.71
N ILE A 23 10.41 35.69 2.52
CA ILE A 23 9.73 34.76 3.44
C ILE A 23 10.16 34.90 4.91
N GLY A 24 11.18 35.71 5.23
CA GLY A 24 11.58 36.01 6.61
C GLY A 24 12.25 34.86 7.36
N VAL A 25 12.77 33.84 6.67
CA VAL A 25 13.46 32.68 7.27
C VAL A 25 14.78 32.41 6.53
N PRO A 26 15.82 31.90 7.22
CA PRO A 26 17.04 31.45 6.57
C PRO A 26 16.79 30.29 5.61
N GLY A 27 16.99 30.59 4.32
CA GLY A 27 16.99 29.60 3.26
C GLY A 27 18.16 28.63 3.42
N GLY A 28 17.87 27.33 3.41
CA GLY A 28 18.81 26.22 3.53
C GLY A 28 19.77 26.04 2.34
N GLY A 29 20.22 27.11 1.68
CA GLY A 29 21.18 27.07 0.56
C GLY A 29 20.82 26.09 -0.55
N ASN A 30 21.83 25.44 -1.16
CA ASN A 30 21.63 24.47 -2.25
C ASN A 30 20.69 23.29 -1.88
N THR A 31 20.53 22.97 -0.60
CA THR A 31 19.63 21.89 -0.15
C THR A 31 18.14 22.24 -0.22
N GLU A 32 17.78 23.51 -0.27
CA GLU A 32 16.38 23.95 -0.49
C GLU A 32 15.90 23.82 -1.93
N LEU A 33 16.82 23.66 -2.88
CA LEU A 33 16.48 23.35 -4.27
C LEU A 33 16.15 21.87 -4.45
N TYR A 34 16.41 21.02 -3.45
CA TYR A 34 16.00 19.63 -3.51
C TYR A 34 14.51 19.52 -3.29
N ASP A 35 13.88 18.83 -4.24
CA ASP A 35 12.50 18.42 -4.09
C ASP A 35 12.40 17.36 -2.99
N THR A 36 11.72 17.73 -1.91
CA THR A 36 11.46 16.87 -0.74
C THR A 36 9.98 16.47 -0.65
N GLN A 37 9.15 16.95 -1.58
CA GLN A 37 7.74 16.63 -1.60
C GLN A 37 7.56 15.25 -2.22
N LYS A 38 6.66 14.47 -1.64
CA LYS A 38 6.33 13.17 -2.21
C LYS A 38 5.37 13.35 -3.39
N PRO A 39 5.49 12.55 -4.45
CA PRO A 39 4.53 12.57 -5.54
C PRO A 39 3.14 12.18 -5.03
N THR A 40 2.09 12.79 -5.56
CA THR A 40 0.72 12.37 -5.28
C THR A 40 0.39 11.13 -6.11
N LEU A 41 -0.21 10.12 -5.46
CA LEU A 41 -0.66 8.88 -6.08
C LEU A 41 -2.11 8.59 -5.66
N HIS A 42 -3.00 8.40 -6.63
CA HIS A 42 -4.41 8.11 -6.39
C HIS A 42 -4.89 6.94 -7.25
N LEU A 43 -5.76 6.10 -6.69
CA LEU A 43 -6.32 4.94 -7.36
C LEU A 43 -7.85 5.03 -7.36
N ALA A 44 -8.45 4.75 -8.50
CA ALA A 44 -9.88 4.58 -8.66
C ALA A 44 -10.18 3.42 -9.61
N THR A 45 -11.38 2.83 -9.53
CA THR A 45 -11.82 1.87 -10.55
C THR A 45 -12.09 2.59 -11.87
N ALA A 46 -11.86 1.92 -12.99
CA ALA A 46 -12.23 2.46 -14.30
C ALA A 46 -13.75 2.34 -14.55
N ASP A 47 -14.37 1.27 -14.03
CA ASP A 47 -15.79 0.94 -14.17
C ASP A 47 -16.49 0.95 -12.81
N SER A 48 -17.77 1.32 -12.79
CA SER A 48 -18.60 1.28 -11.58
C SER A 48 -18.95 -0.16 -11.21
N GLY A 49 -18.66 -0.57 -9.98
CA GLY A 49 -19.07 -1.89 -9.45
C GLY A 49 -18.22 -3.07 -9.92
N SER A 50 -17.08 -2.83 -10.57
CA SER A 50 -16.12 -3.88 -10.93
C SER A 50 -14.69 -3.38 -10.76
N VAL A 51 -13.83 -4.24 -10.19
CA VAL A 51 -12.39 -3.98 -10.04
C VAL A 51 -11.63 -4.84 -11.05
N SER A 52 -11.77 -4.50 -12.33
CA SER A 52 -11.09 -5.16 -13.47
C SER A 52 -9.99 -4.29 -14.10
N GLN A 53 -10.12 -2.98 -13.92
CA GLN A 53 -9.20 -1.98 -14.44
C GLN A 53 -9.14 -0.80 -13.46
N LEU A 54 -7.96 -0.24 -13.29
CA LEU A 54 -7.70 0.89 -12.42
C LEU A 54 -7.32 2.14 -13.21
N ARG A 55 -7.76 3.29 -12.72
CA ARG A 55 -7.29 4.62 -13.09
C ARG A 55 -6.33 5.08 -12.00
N VAL A 56 -5.07 5.23 -12.38
CA VAL A 56 -3.99 5.62 -11.47
C VAL A 56 -3.56 7.04 -11.79
N GLY A 57 -3.90 7.97 -10.90
CA GLY A 57 -3.54 9.38 -11.04
C GLY A 57 -2.21 9.67 -10.37
N THR A 58 -1.29 10.29 -11.11
CA THR A 58 0.02 10.72 -10.62
C THR A 58 0.27 12.18 -10.94
N VAL A 59 0.76 12.92 -9.96
CA VAL A 59 1.23 14.31 -10.13
C VAL A 59 2.32 14.61 -9.11
N ASP A 60 3.33 15.34 -9.55
CA ASP A 60 4.33 15.93 -8.68
C ASP A 60 4.52 17.41 -9.06
N LEU A 61 4.65 18.27 -8.04
CA LEU A 61 4.84 19.72 -8.23
C LEU A 61 6.31 20.11 -8.35
N GLY A 62 7.24 19.24 -7.94
CA GLY A 62 8.67 19.52 -7.91
C GLY A 62 9.41 19.00 -9.14
N SER A 63 10.27 18.02 -8.91
CA SER A 63 11.17 17.41 -9.89
C SER A 63 10.43 16.64 -11.00
N GLY A 64 9.16 16.34 -10.79
CA GLY A 64 8.31 15.60 -11.69
C GLY A 64 8.35 14.10 -11.41
N ILE A 65 7.29 13.40 -11.83
CA ILE A 65 7.19 11.95 -11.70
C ILE A 65 8.28 11.26 -12.54
N ASN A 66 8.91 10.22 -12.00
CA ASN A 66 9.68 9.26 -12.79
C ASN A 66 8.71 8.23 -13.41
N PRO A 67 8.42 8.29 -14.73
CA PRO A 67 7.38 7.48 -15.34
C PRO A 67 7.63 5.97 -15.24
N GLY A 68 8.89 5.55 -15.23
CA GLY A 68 9.26 4.13 -15.15
C GLY A 68 9.15 3.54 -13.75
N SER A 69 8.84 4.35 -12.73
CA SER A 69 8.78 3.91 -11.33
C SER A 69 7.42 3.39 -10.88
N LEU A 70 6.39 3.53 -11.73
CA LEU A 70 5.03 3.13 -11.38
C LEU A 70 4.96 1.61 -11.24
N ILE A 71 4.55 1.19 -10.05
CA ILE A 71 4.23 -0.19 -9.75
C ILE A 71 2.77 -0.24 -9.35
N VAL A 72 2.03 -1.18 -9.94
CA VAL A 72 0.69 -1.56 -9.50
C VAL A 72 0.60 -3.07 -9.55
N CYS A 73 0.23 -3.71 -8.46
CA CYS A 73 0.11 -5.16 -8.41
C CYS A 73 -0.97 -5.60 -7.42
N ILE A 74 -1.43 -6.83 -7.62
CA ILE A 74 -2.32 -7.53 -6.71
C ILE A 74 -1.43 -8.31 -5.74
N LEU A 75 -1.57 -8.06 -4.45
CA LEU A 75 -0.84 -8.79 -3.43
C LEU A 75 -1.53 -10.15 -3.21
N GLY A 76 -0.84 -11.23 -3.56
CA GLY A 76 -1.26 -12.58 -3.20
C GLY A 76 -0.95 -12.91 -1.74
N THR A 77 -1.41 -14.08 -1.26
CA THR A 77 -1.15 -14.59 0.10
C THR A 77 0.34 -14.74 0.46
N SER A 78 1.24 -14.70 -0.52
CA SER A 78 2.69 -14.75 -0.34
C SER A 78 3.38 -13.37 -0.36
N GLY A 79 2.63 -12.27 -0.49
CA GLY A 79 3.16 -10.90 -0.52
C GLY A 79 3.97 -10.54 -1.78
N GLY A 80 3.99 -11.41 -2.79
CA GLY A 80 4.70 -11.16 -4.05
C GLY A 80 3.99 -10.09 -4.90
N CYS A 81 4.75 -9.13 -5.42
CA CYS A 81 4.24 -8.07 -6.29
C CYS A 81 4.80 -8.22 -7.72
N SER A 82 3.95 -8.63 -8.66
CA SER A 82 4.26 -8.59 -10.09
C SER A 82 3.68 -7.32 -10.70
N ASN A 83 4.53 -6.45 -11.24
CA ASN A 83 4.08 -5.15 -11.75
C ASN A 83 3.17 -5.33 -12.99
N LEU A 84 1.92 -4.87 -12.87
CA LEU A 84 0.91 -4.83 -13.92
C LEU A 84 0.89 -3.49 -14.65
N ALA A 85 1.51 -2.46 -14.09
CA ALA A 85 1.55 -1.13 -14.69
C ALA A 85 2.63 -1.02 -15.78
N GLY A 86 2.34 -0.19 -16.78
CA GLY A 86 3.35 0.37 -17.67
C GLY A 86 3.95 1.64 -17.08
N THR A 87 4.32 2.59 -17.93
CA THR A 87 4.81 3.89 -17.47
C THR A 87 3.68 4.75 -16.88
N ALA A 88 3.96 5.47 -15.80
CA ALA A 88 3.08 6.52 -15.28
C ALA A 88 2.96 7.70 -16.25
N GLU A 89 1.78 8.31 -16.29
CA GLU A 89 1.60 9.65 -16.86
C GLU A 89 2.24 10.67 -15.91
N PRO A 90 3.16 11.54 -16.37
CA PRO A 90 3.85 12.48 -15.47
C PRO A 90 2.91 13.45 -14.73
N HIS A 91 1.78 13.77 -15.35
CA HIS A 91 0.72 14.63 -14.84
C HIS A 91 -0.62 14.20 -15.45
N GLY A 92 -1.13 13.05 -15.01
CA GLY A 92 -2.29 12.46 -15.65
C GLY A 92 -2.78 11.18 -15.00
N VAL A 93 -3.52 10.40 -15.79
CA VAL A 93 -4.13 9.15 -15.35
C VAL A 93 -3.63 8.02 -16.25
N THR A 94 -2.90 7.09 -15.67
CA THR A 94 -2.53 5.82 -16.31
C THR A 94 -3.64 4.80 -16.08
N VAL A 95 -4.05 4.12 -17.14
CA VAL A 95 -5.02 3.03 -17.06
C VAL A 95 -4.28 1.70 -16.94
N VAL A 96 -4.58 0.94 -15.89
CA VAL A 96 -3.93 -0.35 -15.58
C VAL A 96 -4.96 -1.47 -15.62
N ASN A 97 -4.73 -2.47 -16.46
CA ASN A 97 -5.59 -3.65 -16.56
C ASN A 97 -5.17 -4.71 -15.54
N LEU A 98 -6.13 -5.23 -14.77
CA LEU A 98 -5.88 -6.28 -13.77
C LEU A 98 -6.01 -7.70 -14.35
N GLY A 99 -6.33 -7.82 -15.65
CA GLY A 99 -6.47 -9.08 -16.37
C GLY A 99 -7.83 -9.76 -16.18
N ALA A 100 -8.35 -9.79 -14.94
CA ALA A 100 -9.68 -10.26 -14.61
C ALA A 100 -10.35 -9.35 -13.56
N ALA A 101 -11.68 -9.37 -13.51
CA ALA A 101 -12.40 -8.71 -12.44
C ALA A 101 -12.13 -9.40 -11.10
N LEU A 102 -11.67 -8.64 -10.11
CA LEU A 102 -11.47 -9.13 -8.76
C LEU A 102 -12.81 -9.17 -8.03
N SER A 103 -13.10 -10.33 -7.42
CA SER A 103 -14.36 -10.59 -6.72
C SER A 103 -14.18 -10.84 -5.22
N ASP A 104 -12.96 -11.14 -4.79
CA ASP A 104 -12.64 -11.37 -3.39
C ASP A 104 -12.41 -10.00 -2.71
N PRO A 105 -13.29 -9.57 -1.78
CA PRO A 105 -13.21 -8.27 -1.12
C PRO A 105 -11.91 -8.05 -0.34
N ASP A 106 -11.27 -9.13 0.10
CA ASP A 106 -10.06 -9.12 0.92
C ASP A 106 -8.77 -9.09 0.09
N THR A 107 -8.89 -9.17 -1.25
CA THR A 107 -7.74 -8.98 -2.14
C THR A 107 -7.21 -7.56 -2.03
N GLU A 108 -5.91 -7.42 -1.74
CA GLU A 108 -5.25 -6.14 -1.61
C GLU A 108 -4.50 -5.75 -2.89
N ILE A 109 -4.63 -4.48 -3.26
CA ILE A 109 -3.94 -3.85 -4.38
C ILE A 109 -2.90 -2.89 -3.82
N TYR A 110 -1.66 -3.10 -4.24
CA TYR A 110 -0.52 -2.23 -3.94
C TYR A 110 -0.20 -1.36 -5.14
N ALA A 111 0.09 -0.08 -4.89
CA ALA A 111 0.69 0.80 -5.86
C ALA A 111 1.79 1.67 -5.26
N ARG A 112 2.81 1.94 -6.07
CA ARG A 112 3.95 2.79 -5.71
C ARG A 112 4.35 3.65 -6.89
N VAL A 113 4.76 4.89 -6.62
CA VAL A 113 5.41 5.77 -7.61
C VAL A 113 6.54 6.55 -6.94
N GLU A 114 7.55 6.89 -7.73
CA GLU A 114 8.72 7.69 -7.35
C GLU A 114 8.80 8.93 -8.25
N ASP A 115 9.27 10.04 -7.72
CA ASP A 115 9.63 11.23 -8.50
C ASP A 115 11.09 11.18 -8.98
N MET A 116 11.54 12.21 -9.69
CA MET A 116 12.90 12.30 -10.20
C MET A 116 13.93 12.68 -9.11
N ALA A 117 13.48 13.07 -7.92
CA ALA A 117 14.31 13.32 -6.74
C ALA A 117 14.44 12.09 -5.82
N GLY A 118 13.70 11.01 -6.11
CA GLY A 118 13.71 9.77 -5.36
C GLY A 118 12.68 9.70 -4.22
N ASN A 119 11.76 10.66 -4.11
CA ASN A 119 10.68 10.59 -3.12
C ASN A 119 9.60 9.61 -3.57
N VAL A 120 9.09 8.84 -2.61
CA VAL A 120 8.21 7.69 -2.88
C VAL A 120 6.87 7.84 -2.17
N THR A 121 5.80 7.52 -2.91
CA THR A 121 4.46 7.33 -2.37
C THR A 121 3.97 5.92 -2.64
N GLU A 122 3.42 5.30 -1.60
CA GLU A 122 2.85 3.95 -1.63
C GLU A 122 1.41 3.98 -1.15
N VAL A 123 0.56 3.16 -1.76
CA VAL A 123 -0.86 3.06 -1.46
C VAL A 123 -1.29 1.59 -1.47
N TYR A 124 -2.07 1.21 -0.46
CA TYR A 124 -2.68 -0.11 -0.29
C TYR A 124 -4.20 0.05 -0.26
N ARG A 125 -4.94 -0.75 -1.03
CA ARG A 125 -6.41 -0.74 -1.08
C ARG A 125 -6.96 -2.14 -1.29
N SER A 126 -7.96 -2.53 -0.50
CA SER A 126 -8.70 -3.76 -0.77
C SER A 126 -9.70 -3.57 -1.91
N VAL A 127 -10.14 -4.68 -2.51
CA VAL A 127 -11.26 -4.70 -3.46
C VAL A 127 -12.54 -4.15 -2.82
N ASP A 128 -12.79 -4.46 -1.55
CA ASP A 128 -13.93 -3.90 -0.80
C ASP A 128 -13.91 -2.36 -0.76
N TRP A 129 -12.74 -1.77 -0.51
CA TRP A 129 -12.57 -0.31 -0.53
C TRP A 129 -12.95 0.30 -1.88
N PHE A 130 -12.73 -0.40 -3.00
CA PHE A 130 -13.12 0.10 -4.31
C PHE A 130 -14.62 -0.04 -4.58
N LEU A 131 -15.27 -1.05 -4.02
CA LEU A 131 -16.69 -1.36 -4.28
C LEU A 131 -17.65 -0.64 -3.33
N ASN A 132 -17.26 -0.45 -2.06
CA ASN A 132 -18.17 -0.09 -0.97
C ASN A 132 -17.84 1.25 -0.26
N ASN A 133 -16.96 2.08 -0.82
CA ASN A 133 -16.54 3.35 -0.21
C ASN A 133 -17.59 4.49 -0.26
N ALA A 134 -18.72 4.30 0.41
CA ALA A 134 -19.65 5.38 0.72
C ALA A 134 -19.25 6.16 1.99
N SER A 135 -18.24 5.70 2.74
CA SER A 135 -17.79 6.34 3.99
C SER A 135 -16.37 5.90 4.30
N GLY A 136 -15.42 6.83 4.28
CA GLY A 136 -13.97 6.60 4.35
C GLY A 136 -13.45 6.01 5.67
N ASN A 137 -13.89 4.82 6.02
CA ASN A 137 -13.29 3.99 7.04
C ASN A 137 -12.36 2.98 6.33
N PRO A 138 -11.02 3.10 6.46
CA PRO A 138 -10.07 2.16 5.86
C PRO A 138 -10.06 0.80 6.60
N ASN A 139 -11.13 0.44 7.30
CA ASN A 139 -11.21 -0.83 8.01
C ASN A 139 -11.59 -1.94 7.03
N THR A 140 -10.59 -2.31 6.23
CA THR A 140 -10.50 -3.54 5.46
C THR A 140 -10.36 -4.70 6.45
N GLY A 141 -11.48 -5.16 6.98
CA GLY A 141 -11.51 -6.35 7.82
C GLY A 141 -11.70 -7.58 6.94
N ASP A 142 -10.88 -8.60 7.18
CA ASP A 142 -11.11 -9.95 6.63
C ASP A 142 -12.57 -10.35 6.83
N SER A 143 -13.25 -10.63 5.72
CA SER A 143 -14.68 -10.89 5.69
C SER A 143 -15.02 -12.37 5.54
N LYS A 144 -14.00 -13.20 5.28
CA LYS A 144 -14.18 -14.61 4.95
C LYS A 144 -13.83 -15.46 6.16
N ALA A 145 -14.73 -16.40 6.46
CA ALA A 145 -14.53 -17.28 7.60
C ALA A 145 -13.43 -18.31 7.30
N PRO A 146 -12.62 -18.68 8.31
CA PRO A 146 -11.63 -19.73 8.18
C PRO A 146 -12.31 -21.07 7.90
N ASN A 147 -11.67 -21.87 7.06
CA ASN A 147 -12.06 -23.26 6.85
C ASN A 147 -11.30 -24.14 7.83
N ILE A 148 -12.00 -25.09 8.45
CA ILE A 148 -11.41 -26.04 9.39
C ILE A 148 -12.00 -27.42 9.17
N THR A 149 -11.17 -28.46 9.28
CA THR A 149 -11.58 -29.86 9.18
C THR A 149 -10.74 -30.72 10.13
N ILE A 150 -11.39 -31.64 10.84
CA ILE A 150 -10.70 -32.68 11.62
C ILE A 150 -10.31 -33.81 10.68
N ILE A 151 -9.01 -34.05 10.53
CA ILE A 151 -8.46 -35.16 9.73
C ILE A 151 -8.49 -36.45 10.55
N ASN A 152 -8.14 -36.37 11.83
CA ASN A 152 -8.13 -37.50 12.74
C ASN A 152 -8.60 -37.05 14.14
N PRO A 153 -9.44 -37.82 14.84
CA PRO A 153 -10.14 -39.02 14.37
C PRO A 153 -11.19 -38.69 13.29
N GLY A 154 -11.34 -39.60 12.33
CA GLY A 154 -12.38 -39.47 11.30
C GLY A 154 -13.79 -39.53 11.90
N SER A 155 -14.77 -39.02 11.16
CA SER A 155 -16.18 -39.08 11.58
C SER A 155 -16.59 -40.51 11.94
N ASP A 156 -17.39 -40.66 12.99
CA ASP A 156 -17.90 -41.94 13.52
C ASP A 156 -16.83 -42.94 14.01
N SER A 157 -15.58 -42.50 14.18
CA SER A 157 -14.53 -43.35 14.73
C SER A 157 -14.80 -43.72 16.19
N VAL A 158 -14.70 -45.01 16.52
CA VAL A 158 -14.68 -45.48 17.90
C VAL A 158 -13.26 -45.34 18.43
N VAL A 159 -13.07 -44.39 19.33
CA VAL A 159 -11.77 -44.07 19.95
C VAL A 159 -11.69 -44.59 21.37
N SER A 160 -10.51 -45.02 21.80
CA SER A 160 -10.22 -45.36 23.20
C SER A 160 -8.81 -44.93 23.59
N GLY A 161 -8.62 -44.52 24.85
CA GLY A 161 -7.36 -43.99 25.34
C GLY A 161 -7.09 -42.54 24.90
N VAL A 162 -5.81 -42.19 24.77
CA VAL A 162 -5.37 -40.87 24.31
C VAL A 162 -5.19 -40.93 22.80
N ILE A 163 -5.96 -40.12 22.07
CA ILE A 163 -5.90 -40.06 20.60
C ILE A 163 -5.37 -38.69 20.17
N PRO A 164 -4.36 -38.62 19.29
CA PRO A 164 -3.94 -37.36 18.69
C PRO A 164 -5.05 -36.82 17.78
N VAL A 165 -5.40 -35.54 17.97
CA VAL A 165 -6.34 -34.83 17.10
C VAL A 165 -5.53 -34.08 16.05
N GLU A 166 -5.77 -34.39 14.79
CA GLU A 166 -5.15 -33.71 13.66
C GLU A 166 -6.20 -32.87 12.94
N VAL A 167 -5.87 -31.61 12.69
CA VAL A 167 -6.74 -30.64 12.04
C VAL A 167 -6.03 -30.02 10.84
N SER A 168 -6.79 -29.76 9.78
CA SER A 168 -6.37 -28.86 8.71
C SER A 168 -7.23 -27.62 8.79
N TYR A 169 -6.59 -26.46 8.72
CA TYR A 169 -7.25 -25.17 8.70
C TYR A 169 -6.57 -24.24 7.71
N SER A 170 -7.35 -23.32 7.15
CA SER A 170 -6.86 -22.33 6.20
C SER A 170 -7.79 -21.14 6.18
N ASP A 171 -7.21 -19.97 5.95
CA ASP A 171 -7.90 -18.70 5.80
C ASP A 171 -7.16 -17.85 4.76
N ASN A 172 -7.81 -16.84 4.18
CA ASN A 172 -7.24 -15.93 3.19
C ASN A 172 -6.29 -14.91 3.80
N VAL A 173 -6.53 -14.44 5.02
CA VAL A 173 -5.63 -13.50 5.71
C VAL A 173 -4.79 -14.25 6.74
N GLY A 174 -5.42 -15.15 7.50
CA GLY A 174 -4.71 -15.99 8.45
C GLY A 174 -5.62 -16.47 9.57
N VAL A 175 -5.31 -17.66 10.09
CA VAL A 175 -6.00 -18.19 11.25
C VAL A 175 -5.28 -17.73 12.51
N VAL A 176 -5.97 -16.97 13.36
CA VAL A 176 -5.41 -16.45 14.63
C VAL A 176 -5.31 -17.54 15.69
N SER A 177 -6.31 -18.41 15.76
CA SER A 177 -6.32 -19.55 16.68
C SER A 177 -7.25 -20.66 16.20
N VAL A 178 -7.01 -21.86 16.71
CA VAL A 178 -7.88 -23.03 16.57
C VAL A 178 -8.14 -23.60 17.96
N ASP A 179 -9.41 -23.63 18.35
CA ASP A 179 -9.85 -24.14 19.65
C ASP A 179 -10.54 -25.51 19.49
N LEU A 180 -10.08 -26.51 20.24
CA LEU A 180 -10.65 -27.86 20.27
C LEU A 180 -11.70 -27.95 21.37
N TYR A 181 -12.92 -28.31 20.99
CA TYR A 181 -14.00 -28.58 21.93
C TYR A 181 -14.48 -30.04 21.84
N VAL A 182 -14.73 -30.67 22.98
CA VAL A 182 -15.39 -31.98 23.07
C VAL A 182 -16.64 -31.83 23.91
N LYS A 183 -17.80 -32.15 23.33
CA LYS A 183 -19.13 -31.97 23.97
C LYS A 183 -19.34 -30.56 24.55
N GLY A 184 -18.84 -29.55 23.85
CA GLY A 184 -18.96 -28.14 24.26
C GLY A 184 -17.98 -27.69 25.36
N GLN A 185 -17.11 -28.57 25.87
CA GLN A 185 -16.03 -28.19 26.78
C GLN A 185 -14.75 -27.93 25.98
N HIS A 186 -14.01 -26.87 26.32
CA HIS A 186 -12.74 -26.52 25.69
C HIS A 186 -11.60 -27.42 26.20
N TYR A 187 -10.80 -27.98 25.29
CA TYR A 187 -9.72 -28.92 25.60
C TYR A 187 -8.32 -28.41 25.23
N GLY A 188 -8.20 -27.48 24.31
CA GLY A 188 -6.91 -26.98 23.89
C GLY A 188 -7.00 -26.00 22.75
N GLN A 189 -5.93 -25.24 22.56
CA GLN A 189 -5.81 -24.19 21.57
C GLN A 189 -4.48 -24.34 20.81
N SER A 190 -4.52 -24.07 19.51
CA SER A 190 -3.34 -23.83 18.68
C SER A 190 -3.37 -22.37 18.21
N THR A 191 -2.23 -21.69 18.25
CA THR A 191 -2.04 -20.32 17.75
C THR A 191 -0.90 -20.30 16.76
#